data_AF-A0A485KZG2-F1
#
_entry.id   AF-A0A485KZG2-F1
#
_cell.length_a   1.000
_cell.length_b   1.000
_cell.length_c   1.000
_cell.angle_alpha   90.00
_cell.angle_beta   90.00
_cell.angle_gamma   90.00
#
_symmetry.space_group_name_H-M   'P 1'
#
loop_
_entity.id
_entity.type
_entity.pdbx_description
1 polymer ?
#
loop_
_entity_poly.entity_id
_entity_poly.type
_entity_poly.pdbx_seq_one_letter_code
_entity_poly.pdbx_strand_id
1 'polypeptide(L)'
;MTQQQIDETRWAEAMRLRKYRKAKKTEVHQLKTELLQLEADLNRLNSKARQPTAEQTRSLDVSQQLLGGETLKAMKENQALRDQVERQRSLARLLMLWVASDRTPTVDTVTAPSINLSVSTAHINVDDFVRATHAPLYHQMRPLGTQLTLLANPVARREGFLWICQRVYHTATRAFPPQERPGCNIDGAMRFQMHTCDDDDDGVSIAAMDLQIQAMFHANYKELANGLWRRLVQDTFMKSRVIVSSEVVEPVNPNILYTHGVYSGTGSTARRILSIFVEPTRIIITICLVAEDEQYPLADGELRTHGFGWIIFEQMTDCTTLVRYSLLHLAPISNHGKAPLERVGRMFGQPVDSIVENRNAHIERIGQVAEKWFLEAYQEATRALHLIGSTNSM
;
A
#
# COMPACT_ATOMS: atom_id res chain seq x y z
N MET A 1 -33.66 0.92 10.82
CA MET A 1 -33.52 2.39 10.83
C MET A 1 -34.22 2.94 9.62
N THR A 2 -34.99 4.02 9.77
CA THR A 2 -35.58 4.72 8.62
C THR A 2 -34.48 5.47 7.86
N GLN A 3 -34.67 5.74 6.56
CA GLN A 3 -33.73 6.52 5.75
C GLN A 3 -33.37 7.86 6.42
N GLN A 4 -34.38 8.50 7.03
CA GLN A 4 -34.21 9.72 7.81
C GLN A 4 -33.22 9.57 8.99
N GLN A 5 -33.26 8.45 9.72
CA GLN A 5 -32.32 8.21 10.83
C GLN A 5 -30.88 8.02 10.34
N ILE A 6 -30.69 7.43 9.16
CA ILE A 6 -29.37 7.27 8.55
C ILE A 6 -28.80 8.64 8.17
N ASP A 7 -29.63 9.50 7.58
CA ASP A 7 -29.23 10.84 7.16
C ASP A 7 -28.94 11.76 8.35
N GLU A 8 -29.73 11.68 9.43
CA GLU A 8 -29.47 12.38 10.69
C GLU A 8 -28.14 11.93 11.33
N THR A 9 -27.85 10.63 11.31
CA THR A 9 -26.59 10.08 11.84
C THR A 9 -25.39 10.58 11.04
N ARG A 10 -25.48 10.55 9.70
CA ARG A 10 -24.43 11.07 8.80
C ARG A 10 -24.19 12.57 9.01
N TRP A 11 -25.26 13.36 9.15
CA TRP A 11 -25.14 14.80 9.40
C TRP A 11 -24.50 15.10 10.75
N ALA A 12 -24.89 14.37 11.81
CA ALA A 12 -24.30 14.51 13.14
C ALA A 12 -22.80 14.14 13.14
N GLU A 13 -22.42 13.08 12.44
CA GLU A 13 -21.03 12.67 12.31
C GLU A 13 -20.20 13.69 11.51
N ALA A 14 -20.73 14.22 10.41
CA ALA A 14 -20.10 15.28 9.63
C ALA A 14 -19.87 16.55 10.48
N MET A 15 -20.86 16.95 11.29
CA MET A 15 -20.74 18.09 12.20
C MET A 15 -19.70 17.85 13.31
N ARG A 16 -19.63 16.62 13.85
CA ARG A 16 -18.62 16.22 14.83
C ARG A 16 -17.21 16.33 14.22
N LEU A 17 -17.00 15.77 13.02
CA LEU A 17 -15.72 15.82 12.32
C LEU A 17 -15.31 17.26 12.00
N ARG A 18 -16.24 18.11 11.56
CA ARG A 18 -15.98 19.54 11.31
C ARG A 18 -15.50 20.27 12.57
N LYS A 19 -16.15 20.04 13.72
CA LYS A 19 -15.73 20.61 15.02
C LYS A 19 -14.34 20.12 15.42
N TYR A 20 -14.09 18.81 15.31
CA TYR A 20 -12.79 18.21 15.60
C TYR A 20 -11.68 18.81 14.74
N ARG A 21 -11.89 18.91 13.43
CA ARG A 21 -10.92 19.50 12.49
C ARG A 21 -10.65 20.97 12.77
N LYS A 22 -11.69 21.76 13.08
CA LYS A 22 -11.53 23.17 13.47
C LYS A 22 -10.66 23.29 14.73
N ALA A 23 -10.91 22.45 15.75
CA ALA A 23 -10.10 22.43 16.97
C ALA A 23 -8.64 22.04 16.67
N LYS A 24 -8.41 21.00 15.85
CA LYS A 24 -7.05 20.59 15.45
C LYS A 24 -6.31 21.65 14.65
N LYS A 25 -6.99 22.39 13.76
CA LYS A 25 -6.38 23.50 13.02
C LYS A 25 -5.93 24.62 13.96
N THR A 26 -6.73 24.95 14.96
CA THR A 26 -6.37 25.94 16.00
C THR A 26 -5.17 25.45 16.83
N GLU A 27 -5.16 24.19 17.24
CA GLU A 27 -4.06 23.58 18.00
C GLU A 27 -2.73 23.61 17.21
N VAL A 28 -2.77 23.24 15.92
CA VAL A 28 -1.57 23.31 15.05
C VAL A 28 -1.08 24.75 14.90
N HIS A 29 -1.98 25.72 14.78
CA HIS A 29 -1.58 27.13 14.69
C HIS A 29 -0.95 27.62 16.01
N GLN A 30 -1.50 27.23 17.16
CA GLN A 30 -0.94 27.55 18.47
C GLN A 30 0.47 26.96 18.65
N LEU A 31 0.65 25.69 18.32
CA LEU A 31 1.96 25.02 18.41
C LEU A 31 3.00 25.66 17.47
N LYS A 32 2.61 26.09 16.27
CA LYS A 32 3.52 26.81 15.36
C LYS A 32 3.98 28.14 15.95
N THR A 33 3.08 28.89 16.57
CA THR A 33 3.41 30.16 17.24
C THR A 33 4.34 29.94 18.43
N GLU A 34 4.10 28.90 19.22
CA GLU A 34 4.95 28.53 20.36
C GLU A 34 6.36 28.11 19.92
N LEU A 35 6.46 27.34 18.82
CA LEU A 35 7.75 26.91 18.26
C LEU A 35 8.57 28.14 17.82
N LEU A 36 7.97 29.08 17.10
CA LEU A 36 8.62 30.34 16.70
C LEU A 36 9.09 31.16 17.91
N GLN A 37 8.31 31.19 18.98
CA GLN A 37 8.67 31.89 20.22
C GLN A 37 9.87 31.23 20.91
N LEU A 38 9.86 29.89 21.02
CA LEU A 38 10.96 29.14 21.61
C LEU A 38 12.26 29.29 20.82
N GLU A 39 12.20 29.29 19.49
CA GLU A 39 13.36 29.57 18.63
C GLU A 39 13.92 30.98 18.86
N ALA A 40 13.05 31.99 19.00
CA ALA A 40 13.47 33.35 19.32
C ALA A 40 14.14 33.45 20.70
N ASP A 41 13.62 32.76 21.72
CA ASP A 41 14.21 32.70 23.05
C ASP A 41 15.56 31.99 23.07
N LEU A 42 15.71 30.90 22.32
CA LEU A 42 16.96 30.15 22.19
C LEU A 42 18.05 31.01 21.54
N ASN A 43 17.69 31.76 20.48
CA ASN A 43 18.58 32.72 19.84
C ASN A 43 19.00 33.86 20.79
N ARG A 44 18.09 34.33 21.63
CA ARG A 44 18.39 35.35 22.65
C ARG A 44 19.31 34.85 23.76
N LEU A 45 19.17 33.59 24.18
CA LEU A 45 20.05 32.98 25.17
C LEU A 45 21.46 32.73 24.59
N ASN A 46 21.53 32.24 23.35
CA ASN A 46 22.81 32.04 22.66
C ASN A 46 23.58 33.33 22.43
N SER A 47 22.90 34.45 22.16
CA SER A 47 23.56 35.75 22.01
C SER A 47 24.07 36.31 23.34
N LYS A 48 23.36 36.08 24.45
CA LYS A 48 23.84 36.45 25.81
C LYS A 48 25.05 35.62 26.24
N ALA A 49 25.04 34.30 25.99
CA ALA A 49 26.14 33.40 26.37
C ALA A 49 27.45 33.69 25.60
N ARG A 50 27.36 34.35 24.43
CA ARG A 50 28.51 34.74 23.61
C ARG A 50 29.12 36.09 23.95
N GLN A 51 28.57 36.85 24.90
CA GLN A 51 29.24 38.08 25.35
C GLN A 51 30.43 37.70 26.24
N PRO A 52 31.68 37.87 25.77
CA PRO A 52 32.85 37.55 26.57
C PRO A 52 32.99 38.60 27.66
N THR A 53 32.85 38.21 28.93
CA THR A 53 33.26 39.05 30.05
C THR A 53 34.78 39.24 29.96
N ALA A 54 35.23 40.50 29.86
CA ALA A 54 36.61 40.88 29.57
C ALA A 54 37.66 40.35 30.58
N GLU A 55 37.25 39.74 31.69
CA GLU A 55 38.13 39.14 32.69
C GLU A 55 38.39 37.63 32.46
N GLN A 56 37.66 36.96 31.57
CA GLN A 56 37.82 35.52 31.30
C GLN A 56 38.76 35.17 30.15
N THR A 57 39.31 36.17 29.45
CA THR A 57 40.11 35.99 28.22
C THR A 57 41.59 35.63 28.47
N ARG A 58 42.07 35.62 29.72
CA ARG A 58 43.49 35.34 30.03
C ARG A 58 43.78 33.95 30.60
N SER A 59 42.77 33.18 30.98
CA SER A 59 42.94 31.83 31.57
C SER A 59 42.54 30.68 30.63
N LEU A 60 41.78 30.96 29.56
CA LEU A 60 41.25 29.94 28.64
C LEU A 60 42.16 29.58 27.47
N ASP A 61 43.20 30.38 27.18
CA ASP A 61 44.00 30.24 25.96
C ASP A 61 44.97 29.03 26.01
N VAL A 62 45.45 28.66 27.21
CA VAL A 62 46.40 27.54 27.38
C VAL A 62 45.69 26.18 27.44
N SER A 63 44.45 26.12 27.93
CA SER A 63 43.67 24.87 28.00
C SER A 63 42.90 24.54 26.71
N GLN A 64 42.59 25.52 25.86
CA GLN A 64 41.89 25.27 24.59
C GLN A 64 42.79 24.68 23.49
N GLN A 65 44.10 24.93 23.52
CA GLN A 65 45.02 24.43 22.48
C GLN A 65 45.39 22.94 22.61
N LEU A 66 45.39 22.37 23.81
CA LEU A 66 45.78 20.97 24.04
C LEU A 66 44.60 19.99 24.14
N LEU A 67 43.40 20.44 24.53
CA LEU A 67 42.21 19.58 24.57
C LEU A 67 41.31 19.66 23.32
N GLY A 68 41.48 20.65 22.44
CA GLY A 68 40.52 20.94 21.37
C GLY A 68 40.38 19.85 20.30
N GLY A 69 41.46 19.12 19.98
CA GLY A 69 41.44 18.09 18.94
C GLY A 69 40.70 16.82 19.34
N GLU A 70 41.05 16.26 20.50
CA GLU A 70 40.45 15.01 20.99
C GLU A 70 39.02 15.23 21.48
N THR A 71 38.74 16.35 22.15
CA THR A 71 37.37 16.67 22.59
C THR A 71 36.43 16.89 21.41
N LEU A 72 36.86 17.57 20.34
CA LEU A 72 36.04 17.75 19.15
C LEU A 72 35.77 16.43 18.43
N LYS A 73 36.76 15.53 18.37
CA LYS A 73 36.58 14.18 17.81
C LYS A 73 35.59 13.37 18.65
N ALA A 74 35.75 13.36 19.97
CA ALA A 74 34.85 12.68 20.89
C ALA A 74 33.42 13.26 20.84
N MET A 75 33.26 14.58 20.68
CA MET A 75 31.94 15.22 20.53
C MET A 75 31.26 14.80 19.23
N LYS A 76 32.00 14.73 18.11
CA LYS A 76 31.46 14.25 16.83
C LYS A 76 31.07 12.78 16.90
N GLU A 77 31.88 11.94 17.53
CA GLU A 77 31.56 10.52 17.74
C GLU A 77 30.34 10.34 18.65
N ASN A 78 30.27 11.10 19.75
CA ASN A 78 29.11 11.07 20.66
C ASN A 78 27.83 11.54 19.97
N GLN A 79 27.91 12.58 19.13
CA GLN A 79 26.79 13.04 18.33
C GLN A 79 26.33 11.96 17.34
N ALA A 80 27.26 11.33 16.62
CA ALA A 80 26.94 10.26 15.68
C ALA A 80 26.27 9.05 16.38
N LEU A 81 26.74 8.69 17.58
CA LEU A 81 26.12 7.64 18.41
C LEU A 81 24.72 8.05 18.88
N ARG A 82 24.51 9.29 19.29
CA ARG A 82 23.17 9.81 19.66
C ARG A 82 22.21 9.75 18.48
N ASP A 83 22.66 10.15 17.29
CA ASP A 83 21.86 10.09 16.07
C ASP A 83 21.53 8.63 15.68
N GLN A 84 22.46 7.69 15.93
CA GLN A 84 22.20 6.26 15.75
C GLN A 84 21.17 5.72 16.75
N VAL A 85 21.30 6.04 18.03
CA VAL A 85 20.36 5.63 19.08
C VAL A 85 18.97 6.20 18.83
N GLU A 86 18.86 7.45 18.39
CA GLU A 86 17.56 8.05 18.09
C GLU A 86 16.90 7.37 16.88
N ARG A 87 17.65 7.08 15.81
CA ARG A 87 17.14 6.28 14.67
C ARG A 87 16.63 4.90 15.10
N GLN A 88 17.39 4.20 15.95
CA GLN A 88 16.97 2.89 16.46
C GLN A 88 15.73 2.99 17.35
N ARG A 89 15.62 4.03 18.17
CA ARG A 89 14.45 4.30 19.02
C ARG A 89 13.22 4.63 18.17
N SER A 90 13.36 5.42 17.10
CA SER A 90 12.27 5.69 16.15
C SER A 90 11.79 4.41 15.48
N LEU A 91 12.70 3.56 15.02
CA LEU A 91 12.36 2.26 14.43
C LEU A 91 11.63 1.36 15.42
N ALA A 92 12.14 1.24 16.66
CA ALA A 92 11.51 0.45 17.70
C ALA A 92 10.09 0.95 18.04
N ARG A 93 9.88 2.27 18.07
CA ARG A 93 8.54 2.87 18.27
C ARG A 93 7.58 2.54 17.13
N LEU A 94 8.03 2.63 15.88
CA LEU A 94 7.21 2.26 14.72
C LEU A 94 6.82 0.79 14.75
N LEU A 95 7.77 -0.11 15.06
CA LEU A 95 7.51 -1.54 15.22
C LEU A 95 6.53 -1.81 16.38
N MET A 96 6.68 -1.12 17.52
CA MET A 96 5.79 -1.27 18.67
C MET A 96 4.36 -0.81 18.37
N LEU A 97 4.20 0.38 17.77
CA LEU A 97 2.89 0.89 17.35
C LEU A 97 2.22 -0.05 16.35
N TRP A 98 3.02 -0.64 15.45
CA TRP A 98 2.54 -1.61 14.49
C TRP A 98 2.06 -2.91 15.16
N VAL A 99 2.86 -3.51 16.05
CA VAL A 99 2.45 -4.70 16.82
C VAL A 99 1.19 -4.43 17.65
N ALA A 100 1.04 -3.22 18.19
CA ALA A 100 -0.15 -2.82 18.93
C ALA A 100 -1.38 -2.69 18.02
N SER A 101 -1.20 -2.20 16.78
CA SER A 101 -2.30 -2.08 15.79
C SER A 101 -2.78 -3.42 15.24
N ASP A 102 -1.92 -4.44 15.26
CA ASP A 102 -2.20 -5.77 14.70
C ASP A 102 -2.91 -6.71 15.70
N ARG A 103 -3.06 -6.27 16.95
CA ARG A 103 -3.92 -6.94 17.93
C ARG A 103 -5.37 -6.49 17.69
N THR A 104 -6.10 -7.24 16.88
CA THR A 104 -7.57 -7.16 16.92
C THR A 104 -8.00 -7.42 18.36
N PRO A 105 -8.87 -6.59 18.97
CA PRO A 105 -9.43 -6.92 20.27
C PRO A 105 -10.04 -8.31 20.15
N THR A 106 -9.55 -9.25 20.96
CA THR A 106 -10.20 -10.54 21.15
C THR A 106 -11.63 -10.22 21.54
N VAL A 107 -12.56 -10.46 20.61
CA VAL A 107 -13.98 -10.41 20.92
C VAL A 107 -14.17 -11.54 21.91
N ASP A 108 -14.23 -11.19 23.20
CA ASP A 108 -14.66 -12.11 24.23
C ASP A 108 -16.00 -12.66 23.76
N THR A 109 -16.00 -13.94 23.41
CA THR A 109 -17.18 -14.70 23.00
C THR A 109 -18.20 -14.59 24.13
N VAL A 110 -19.09 -13.61 24.03
CA VAL A 110 -20.32 -13.58 24.80
C VAL A 110 -21.11 -14.77 24.30
N THR A 111 -21.17 -15.80 25.14
CA THR A 111 -22.00 -16.99 24.99
C THR A 111 -23.44 -16.54 24.72
N ALA A 112 -23.85 -16.55 23.45
CA ALA A 112 -25.24 -16.38 23.07
C ALA A 112 -26.00 -17.67 23.42
N PRO A 113 -27.20 -17.56 24.00
CA PRO A 113 -28.00 -18.73 24.37
C PRO A 113 -28.52 -19.44 23.12
N SER A 114 -28.50 -20.76 23.17
CA SER A 114 -28.96 -21.67 22.12
C SER A 114 -30.42 -21.40 21.75
N ILE A 115 -30.65 -20.79 20.59
CA ILE A 115 -31.97 -20.73 19.97
C ILE A 115 -32.05 -21.87 18.95
N ASN A 116 -32.88 -22.87 19.26
CA ASN A 116 -33.33 -23.87 18.30
C ASN A 116 -34.17 -23.17 17.23
N LEU A 117 -33.70 -23.17 15.98
CA LEU A 117 -34.48 -22.74 14.83
C LEU A 117 -34.70 -23.92 13.89
N SER A 118 -35.97 -24.32 13.81
CA SER A 118 -36.51 -25.22 12.80
C SER A 118 -36.30 -24.64 11.41
N VAL A 119 -35.85 -25.50 10.49
CA VAL A 119 -35.65 -25.22 9.07
C VAL A 119 -36.94 -24.69 8.44
N SER A 120 -36.91 -23.43 8.02
CA SER A 120 -37.87 -22.87 7.06
C SER A 120 -37.09 -22.32 5.87
N THR A 121 -37.39 -22.86 4.70
CA THR A 121 -36.74 -22.59 3.42
C THR A 121 -37.07 -21.16 2.97
N ALA A 122 -36.25 -20.19 3.36
CA ALA A 122 -36.26 -18.84 2.79
C ALA A 122 -35.15 -18.74 1.74
N HIS A 123 -35.50 -18.22 0.56
CA HIS A 123 -34.56 -17.86 -0.50
C HIS A 123 -33.49 -16.91 0.05
N ILE A 124 -32.28 -17.44 0.27
CA ILE A 124 -31.09 -16.63 0.51
C ILE A 124 -30.73 -16.00 -0.83
N ASN A 125 -30.82 -14.67 -0.89
CA ASN A 125 -30.37 -13.89 -2.03
C ASN A 125 -28.86 -14.08 -2.18
N VAL A 126 -28.44 -14.74 -3.26
CA VAL A 126 -27.04 -15.07 -3.56
C VAL A 126 -26.17 -13.80 -3.60
N ASP A 127 -26.75 -12.66 -3.99
CA ASP A 127 -26.06 -11.37 -4.04
C ASP A 127 -25.72 -10.78 -2.66
N ASP A 128 -26.45 -11.15 -1.62
CA ASP A 128 -26.20 -10.70 -0.25
C ASP A 128 -25.15 -11.56 0.45
N PHE A 129 -25.09 -12.87 0.12
CA PHE A 129 -24.03 -13.77 0.60
C PHE A 129 -22.68 -13.45 -0.06
N VAL A 130 -22.66 -13.13 -1.36
CA VAL A 130 -21.46 -12.67 -2.09
C VAL A 130 -20.96 -11.31 -1.58
N ARG A 131 -21.85 -10.43 -1.10
CA ARG A 131 -21.47 -9.16 -0.45
C ARG A 131 -20.95 -9.34 0.98
N ALA A 132 -21.47 -10.30 1.74
CA ALA A 132 -21.08 -10.52 3.14
C ALA A 132 -19.76 -11.31 3.31
N THR A 133 -19.44 -12.21 2.37
CA THR A 133 -18.20 -13.03 2.40
C THR A 133 -16.96 -12.29 1.86
N HIS A 134 -17.16 -11.14 1.22
CA HIS A 134 -16.09 -10.29 0.70
C HIS A 134 -16.34 -8.84 1.12
N ALA A 135 -16.18 -8.54 2.41
CA ALA A 135 -16.05 -7.15 2.84
C ALA A 135 -14.99 -6.48 1.94
N PRO A 136 -15.25 -5.28 1.38
CA PRO A 136 -14.37 -4.69 0.38
C PRO A 136 -12.96 -4.67 0.94
N LEU A 137 -12.02 -5.36 0.29
CA LEU A 137 -10.63 -5.49 0.74
C LEU A 137 -10.09 -4.11 1.11
N TYR A 138 -10.48 -3.07 0.36
CA TYR A 138 -10.23 -1.67 0.67
C TYR A 138 -10.50 -1.25 2.14
N HIS A 139 -11.62 -1.65 2.74
CA HIS A 139 -11.96 -1.26 4.12
C HIS A 139 -11.21 -2.07 5.19
N GLN A 140 -10.97 -3.36 4.94
CA GLN A 140 -10.16 -4.19 5.83
C GLN A 140 -8.67 -3.83 5.74
N MET A 141 -8.22 -3.30 4.60
CA MET A 141 -6.81 -3.03 4.30
C MET A 141 -6.39 -1.56 4.44
N ARG A 142 -7.31 -0.65 4.75
CA ARG A 142 -7.02 0.77 5.09
C ARG A 142 -5.96 0.97 6.18
N PRO A 143 -5.80 0.10 7.20
CA PRO A 143 -4.78 0.29 8.24
C PRO A 143 -3.33 0.07 7.78
N LEU A 144 -3.07 -0.42 6.55
CA LEU A 144 -1.72 -0.84 6.16
C LEU A 144 -0.68 0.29 6.08
N GLY A 145 -1.03 1.57 6.24
CA GLY A 145 -0.08 2.67 6.01
C GLY A 145 0.32 2.69 4.53
N THR A 146 -0.42 3.44 3.74
CA THR A 146 -0.36 3.44 2.27
C THR A 146 0.91 4.07 1.68
N GLN A 147 1.75 4.68 2.50
CA GLN A 147 3.04 5.23 2.13
C GLN A 147 4.16 4.31 2.64
N LEU A 148 4.61 3.45 1.73
CA LEU A 148 5.85 2.69 1.91
C LEU A 148 6.96 3.43 1.18
N THR A 149 7.87 4.03 1.95
CA THR A 149 9.10 4.63 1.42
C THR A 149 10.22 3.61 1.49
N LEU A 150 10.79 3.27 0.34
CA LEU A 150 11.96 2.40 0.25
C LEU A 150 13.22 3.27 0.34
N LEU A 151 14.01 3.04 1.39
CA LEU A 151 15.17 3.87 1.70
C LEU A 151 16.33 3.64 0.71
N ALA A 152 17.17 4.66 0.53
CA ALA A 152 18.35 4.57 -0.34
C ALA A 152 19.54 3.89 0.34
N ASN A 153 19.56 3.85 1.68
CA ASN A 153 20.61 3.17 2.44
C ASN A 153 20.60 1.66 2.09
N PRO A 154 21.71 1.07 1.61
CA PRO A 154 21.72 -0.31 1.10
C PRO A 154 21.27 -1.37 2.10
N VAL A 155 21.60 -1.20 3.40
CA VAL A 155 21.19 -2.14 4.45
C VAL A 155 19.71 -2.00 4.73
N ALA A 156 19.25 -0.77 4.99
CA ALA A 156 17.84 -0.52 5.27
C ALA A 156 16.93 -0.86 4.07
N ARG A 157 17.43 -0.68 2.84
CA ARG A 157 16.76 -1.06 1.60
C ARG A 157 16.53 -2.57 1.51
N ARG A 158 17.56 -3.38 1.82
CA ARG A 158 17.47 -4.84 1.84
C ARG A 158 16.45 -5.33 2.87
N GLU A 159 16.50 -4.78 4.08
CA GLU A 159 15.51 -5.08 5.12
C GLU A 159 14.11 -4.62 4.70
N GLY A 160 14.01 -3.47 4.03
CA GLY A 160 12.77 -2.93 3.47
C GLY A 160 12.13 -3.90 2.47
N PHE A 161 12.90 -4.47 1.54
CA PHE A 161 12.40 -5.48 0.62
C PHE A 161 11.79 -6.67 1.36
N LEU A 162 12.51 -7.26 2.32
CA LEU A 162 12.07 -8.41 3.08
C LEU A 162 10.79 -8.10 3.87
N TRP A 163 10.80 -6.99 4.61
CA TRP A 163 9.70 -6.58 5.46
C TRP A 163 8.43 -6.30 4.65
N ILE A 164 8.54 -5.58 3.52
CA ILE A 164 7.40 -5.29 2.65
C ILE A 164 6.81 -6.59 2.08
N CYS A 165 7.64 -7.51 1.58
CA CYS A 165 7.17 -8.79 1.04
C CYS A 165 6.47 -9.65 2.09
N GLN A 166 7.06 -9.77 3.29
CA GLN A 166 6.44 -10.50 4.40
C GLN A 166 5.09 -9.89 4.78
N ARG A 167 4.98 -8.56 4.81
CA ARG A 167 3.74 -7.87 5.11
C ARG A 167 2.64 -8.24 4.13
N VAL A 168 2.92 -8.14 2.82
CA VAL A 168 1.95 -8.50 1.77
C VAL A 168 1.59 -10.00 1.84
N TYR A 169 2.55 -10.87 2.14
CA TYR A 169 2.32 -12.31 2.32
C TYR A 169 1.37 -12.60 3.49
N HIS A 170 1.59 -11.97 4.64
CA HIS A 170 0.71 -12.14 5.80
C HIS A 170 -0.68 -11.55 5.54
N THR A 171 -0.79 -10.44 4.81
CA THR A 171 -2.08 -9.92 4.35
C THR A 171 -2.80 -10.93 3.46
N ALA A 172 -2.11 -11.50 2.47
CA ALA A 172 -2.67 -12.51 1.58
C ALA A 172 -3.15 -13.77 2.34
N THR A 173 -2.35 -14.24 3.30
CA THR A 173 -2.68 -15.39 4.16
C THR A 173 -3.90 -15.12 5.03
N ARG A 174 -4.05 -13.89 5.56
CA ARG A 174 -5.23 -13.52 6.35
C ARG A 174 -6.48 -13.38 5.49
N ALA A 175 -6.35 -12.81 4.30
CA ALA A 175 -7.47 -12.67 3.36
C ALA A 175 -7.94 -14.02 2.80
N PHE A 176 -7.01 -14.98 2.67
CA PHE A 176 -7.27 -16.32 2.16
C PHE A 176 -6.60 -17.36 3.06
N PRO A 177 -7.21 -17.71 4.21
CA PRO A 177 -6.63 -18.68 5.15
C PRO A 177 -6.55 -20.09 4.52
N PRO A 178 -5.52 -20.90 4.85
CA PRO A 178 -5.29 -22.22 4.24
C PRO A 178 -6.37 -23.31 4.40
N GLN A 179 -7.55 -23.05 4.98
CA GLN A 179 -8.41 -24.14 5.49
C GLN A 179 -9.92 -23.98 5.37
N GLU A 180 -10.46 -22.90 4.83
CA GLU A 180 -11.88 -22.87 4.53
C GLU A 180 -12.06 -23.41 3.11
N ARG A 181 -12.48 -24.67 2.96
CA ARG A 181 -13.12 -25.14 1.71
C ARG A 181 -14.53 -24.55 1.71
N PRO A 182 -14.80 -23.38 1.11
CA PRO A 182 -16.12 -22.79 1.17
C PRO A 182 -16.96 -23.52 0.11
N GLY A 183 -18.27 -23.66 0.38
CA GLY A 183 -19.25 -24.11 -0.60
C GLY A 183 -19.00 -23.42 -1.94
N CYS A 184 -18.60 -24.23 -2.91
CA CYS A 184 -17.83 -23.81 -4.06
C CYS A 184 -18.67 -22.98 -5.03
N ASN A 185 -18.64 -21.65 -4.90
CA ASN A 185 -18.88 -20.80 -6.06
C ASN A 185 -17.56 -20.73 -6.85
N ILE A 186 -17.31 -21.80 -7.63
CA ILE A 186 -16.10 -21.99 -8.46
C ILE A 186 -16.17 -21.14 -9.73
N ASP A 187 -17.32 -20.53 -10.04
CA ASP A 187 -17.47 -19.78 -11.28
C ASP A 187 -16.36 -18.75 -11.40
N GLY A 188 -15.63 -18.84 -12.52
CA GLY A 188 -14.50 -17.98 -12.82
C GLY A 188 -14.97 -16.54 -12.79
N ALA A 189 -14.67 -15.86 -11.70
CA ALA A 189 -15.16 -14.51 -11.45
C ALA A 189 -13.99 -13.55 -11.60
N MET A 190 -14.14 -12.60 -12.51
CA MET A 190 -13.35 -11.38 -12.53
C MET A 190 -14.21 -10.26 -11.98
N ARG A 191 -13.71 -9.55 -10.98
CA ARG A 191 -14.37 -8.41 -10.36
C ARG A 191 -13.43 -7.22 -10.39
N PHE A 192 -13.93 -6.11 -10.90
CA PHE A 192 -13.28 -4.82 -10.80
C PHE A 192 -14.14 -3.91 -9.92
N GLN A 193 -13.51 -3.14 -9.04
CA GLN A 193 -14.18 -2.13 -8.25
C GLN A 193 -13.34 -0.87 -8.17
N MET A 194 -13.93 0.26 -8.52
CA MET A 194 -13.32 1.57 -8.30
C MET A 194 -13.80 2.12 -6.95
N HIS A 195 -12.86 2.49 -6.09
CA HIS A 195 -13.11 3.12 -4.81
C HIS A 195 -12.92 4.63 -4.94
N THR A 196 -13.85 5.39 -4.39
CA THR A 196 -13.77 6.85 -4.29
C THR A 196 -13.52 7.28 -2.85
N CYS A 197 -12.94 8.47 -2.68
CA CYS A 197 -12.81 9.15 -1.41
C CYS A 197 -13.30 10.59 -1.56
N ASP A 198 -13.82 11.17 -0.49
CA ASP A 198 -14.10 12.60 -0.43
C ASP A 198 -12.88 13.29 0.17
N ASP A 199 -12.10 13.97 -0.68
CA ASP A 199 -10.94 14.73 -0.23
C ASP A 199 -11.44 16.13 0.13
N ASP A 200 -11.34 16.51 1.40
CA ASP A 200 -12.02 17.66 2.00
C ASP A 200 -11.84 19.01 1.26
N ASP A 201 -10.77 19.15 0.46
CA ASP A 201 -10.42 20.37 -0.27
C ASP A 201 -10.75 20.31 -1.79
N ASP A 202 -10.80 19.11 -2.39
CA ASP A 202 -10.95 18.91 -3.86
C ASP A 202 -12.23 18.14 -4.25
N GLY A 203 -13.06 17.77 -3.27
CA GLY A 203 -14.25 16.95 -3.43
C GLY A 203 -13.94 15.48 -3.74
N VAL A 204 -14.95 14.77 -4.26
CA VAL A 204 -14.84 13.32 -4.53
C VAL A 204 -13.72 13.02 -5.53
N SER A 205 -12.79 12.16 -5.18
CA SER A 205 -11.67 11.70 -5.99
C SER A 205 -11.70 10.17 -6.11
N ILE A 206 -10.92 9.63 -7.04
CA ILE A 206 -10.56 8.21 -7.05
C ILE A 206 -9.59 7.96 -5.88
N ALA A 207 -9.86 6.92 -5.10
CA ALA A 207 -9.01 6.47 -3.99
C ALA A 207 -8.19 5.24 -4.40
N ALA A 208 -8.83 4.28 -5.06
CA ALA A 208 -8.20 3.04 -5.50
C ALA A 208 -9.00 2.35 -6.62
N MET A 209 -8.38 1.38 -7.26
CA MET A 209 -8.97 0.41 -8.17
C MET A 209 -8.59 -0.98 -7.66
N ASP A 210 -9.59 -1.79 -7.29
CA ASP A 210 -9.44 -3.17 -6.81
C ASP A 210 -9.80 -4.13 -7.95
N LEU A 211 -8.90 -5.07 -8.22
CA LEU A 211 -9.10 -6.15 -9.17
C LEU A 211 -8.97 -7.47 -8.44
N GLN A 212 -9.99 -8.32 -8.58
CA GLN A 212 -10.01 -9.68 -8.06
C GLN A 212 -10.31 -10.66 -9.19
N ILE A 213 -9.54 -11.74 -9.27
CA ILE A 213 -9.77 -12.80 -10.25
C ILE A 213 -9.66 -14.14 -9.56
N GLN A 214 -10.58 -15.03 -9.88
CA GLN A 214 -10.52 -16.42 -9.51
C GLN A 214 -10.65 -17.27 -10.77
N ALA A 215 -9.75 -18.23 -10.96
CA ALA A 215 -9.78 -19.15 -12.08
C ALA A 215 -9.24 -20.52 -11.68
N MET A 216 -9.83 -21.57 -12.24
CA MET A 216 -9.39 -22.95 -12.05
C MET A 216 -8.59 -23.41 -13.26
N PHE A 217 -7.49 -24.11 -13.02
CA PHE A 217 -6.59 -24.63 -14.03
C PHE A 217 -6.36 -26.12 -13.83
N HIS A 218 -6.34 -26.88 -14.94
CA HIS A 218 -6.03 -28.32 -14.94
C HIS A 218 -4.51 -28.52 -15.10
N ALA A 219 -3.74 -28.06 -14.12
CA ALA A 219 -2.31 -28.31 -14.00
C ALA A 219 -1.87 -28.29 -12.53
N ASN A 220 -0.68 -28.81 -12.25
CA ASN A 220 -0.11 -28.77 -10.90
C ASN A 220 0.26 -27.34 -10.48
N TYR A 221 -0.04 -26.98 -9.23
CA TYR A 221 0.12 -25.60 -8.74
C TYR A 221 1.58 -25.12 -8.77
N LYS A 222 2.53 -26.05 -8.57
CA LYS A 222 3.97 -25.74 -8.63
C LYS A 222 4.40 -25.39 -10.04
N GLU A 223 3.90 -26.10 -11.03
CA GLU A 223 4.23 -25.86 -12.44
C GLU A 223 3.71 -24.51 -12.90
N LEU A 224 2.45 -24.19 -12.58
CA LEU A 224 1.84 -22.90 -12.92
C LEU A 224 2.59 -21.75 -12.24
N ALA A 225 2.83 -21.85 -10.93
CA ALA A 225 3.50 -20.79 -10.18
C ALA A 225 4.95 -20.58 -10.65
N ASN A 226 5.72 -21.66 -10.85
CA ASN A 226 7.10 -21.58 -11.33
C ASN A 226 7.17 -21.09 -12.78
N GLY A 227 6.23 -21.51 -13.63
CA GLY A 227 6.11 -21.04 -15.01
C GLY A 227 5.82 -19.54 -15.07
N LEU A 228 4.88 -19.05 -14.26
CA LEU A 228 4.61 -17.62 -14.14
C LEU A 228 5.83 -16.86 -13.59
N TRP A 229 6.42 -17.32 -12.49
CA TRP A 229 7.59 -16.69 -11.87
C TRP A 229 8.74 -16.56 -12.87
N ARG A 230 9.03 -17.61 -13.64
CA ARG A 230 10.07 -17.57 -14.68
C ARG A 230 9.80 -16.50 -15.74
N ARG A 231 8.55 -16.37 -16.20
CA ARG A 231 8.16 -15.33 -17.17
C ARG A 231 8.27 -13.92 -16.59
N LEU A 232 7.93 -13.75 -15.30
CA LEU A 232 8.11 -12.48 -14.59
C LEU A 232 9.59 -12.11 -14.45
N VAL A 233 10.47 -13.07 -14.13
CA VAL A 233 11.93 -12.86 -14.05
C VAL A 233 12.53 -12.49 -15.41
N GLN A 234 12.07 -13.12 -16.49
CA GLN A 234 12.62 -12.96 -17.83
C GLN A 234 12.03 -11.77 -18.61
N ASP A 235 11.09 -11.03 -18.02
CA ASP A 235 10.29 -10.01 -18.73
C ASP A 235 9.62 -10.51 -20.02
N THR A 236 9.33 -11.81 -20.08
CA THR A 236 8.62 -12.45 -21.19
C THR A 236 7.14 -12.61 -20.89
N PHE A 237 6.68 -12.04 -19.78
CA PHE A 237 5.26 -11.97 -19.50
C PHE A 237 4.58 -10.97 -20.44
N MET A 238 3.30 -11.24 -20.72
CA MET A 238 2.49 -10.48 -21.67
C MET A 238 2.52 -8.98 -21.38
N LYS A 239 2.68 -8.18 -22.43
CA LYS A 239 2.64 -6.71 -22.36
C LYS A 239 1.21 -6.25 -22.65
N SER A 240 0.62 -5.46 -21.74
CA SER A 240 -0.69 -4.86 -21.97
C SER A 240 -0.76 -3.43 -21.44
N ARG A 241 -1.93 -2.80 -21.53
CA ARG A 241 -2.16 -1.45 -21.00
C ARG A 241 -2.08 -1.39 -19.47
N VAL A 242 -2.37 -2.50 -18.79
CA VAL A 242 -2.43 -2.61 -17.33
C VAL A 242 -1.52 -3.72 -16.77
N ILE A 243 -0.69 -4.33 -17.61
CA ILE A 243 0.35 -5.27 -17.21
C ILE A 243 1.68 -4.76 -17.77
N VAL A 244 2.56 -4.38 -16.85
CA VAL A 244 3.85 -3.75 -17.15
C VAL A 244 4.88 -4.80 -17.54
N SER A 245 5.54 -4.57 -18.68
CA SER A 245 6.86 -5.13 -18.99
C SER A 245 7.88 -4.47 -18.10
N SER A 246 8.63 -5.24 -17.32
CA SER A 246 9.62 -4.69 -16.42
C SER A 246 11.00 -5.27 -16.60
N GLU A 247 11.97 -4.37 -16.54
CA GLU A 247 13.37 -4.74 -16.33
C GLU A 247 13.62 -5.05 -14.85
N VAL A 248 14.45 -6.05 -14.59
CA VAL A 248 14.98 -6.29 -13.24
C VAL A 248 16.01 -5.20 -12.95
N VAL A 249 15.71 -4.35 -11.97
CA VAL A 249 16.60 -3.26 -11.55
C VAL A 249 17.62 -3.79 -10.57
N GLU A 250 17.16 -4.54 -9.56
CA GLU A 250 18.00 -5.10 -8.52
C GLU A 250 17.57 -6.54 -8.22
N PRO A 251 18.43 -7.55 -8.50
CA PRO A 251 18.21 -8.89 -8.00
C PRO A 251 18.52 -8.90 -6.50
N VAL A 252 17.49 -8.99 -5.66
CA VAL A 252 17.66 -8.99 -4.19
C VAL A 252 18.11 -10.37 -3.73
N ASN A 253 17.37 -11.41 -4.13
CA ASN A 253 17.71 -12.83 -3.95
C ASN A 253 16.84 -13.67 -4.94
N PRO A 254 17.02 -15.01 -5.03
CA PRO A 254 16.27 -15.84 -5.99
C PRO A 254 14.74 -15.78 -5.85
N ASN A 255 14.24 -15.40 -4.67
CA ASN A 255 12.83 -15.35 -4.34
C ASN A 255 12.27 -13.93 -4.32
N ILE A 256 13.11 -12.88 -4.47
CA ILE A 256 12.70 -11.48 -4.40
C ILE A 256 13.30 -10.69 -5.57
N LEU A 257 12.43 -10.03 -6.33
CA LEU A 257 12.80 -9.21 -7.48
C LEU A 257 12.36 -7.77 -7.26
N TYR A 258 13.26 -6.83 -7.51
CA TYR A 258 12.91 -5.43 -7.66
C TYR A 258 12.95 -5.04 -9.13
N THR A 259 11.79 -4.60 -9.65
CA THR A 259 11.58 -4.38 -11.09
C THR A 259 11.03 -3.00 -11.37
N HIS A 260 11.30 -2.46 -12.55
CA HIS A 260 10.80 -1.18 -13.04
C HIS A 260 10.18 -1.36 -14.41
N GLY A 261 9.06 -0.68 -14.68
CA GLY A 261 8.59 -0.56 -16.05
C GLY A 261 7.54 0.51 -16.23
N VAL A 262 7.09 0.65 -17.48
CA VAL A 262 6.15 1.68 -17.91
C VAL A 262 4.91 1.02 -18.48
N TYR A 263 3.74 1.47 -18.01
CA TYR A 263 2.45 1.05 -18.58
C TYR A 263 2.28 1.66 -19.96
N SER A 264 2.25 0.81 -20.99
CA SER A 264 2.10 1.24 -22.39
C SER A 264 0.83 2.05 -22.65
N GLY A 265 -0.24 1.80 -21.90
CA GLY A 265 -1.54 2.46 -22.09
C GLY A 265 -1.64 3.85 -21.45
N THR A 266 -0.97 4.06 -20.31
CA THR A 266 -1.12 5.28 -19.50
C THR A 266 0.14 6.13 -19.46
N GLY A 267 1.29 5.57 -19.83
CA GLY A 267 2.61 6.19 -19.67
C GLY A 267 3.07 6.28 -18.20
N SER A 268 2.29 5.77 -17.24
CA SER A 268 2.70 5.77 -15.83
C SER A 268 3.80 4.73 -15.58
N THR A 269 4.68 5.04 -14.65
CA THR A 269 5.74 4.13 -14.22
C THR A 269 5.24 3.24 -13.08
N ALA A 270 5.87 2.08 -12.93
CA ALA A 270 5.70 1.20 -11.79
C ALA A 270 7.05 0.69 -11.32
N ARG A 271 7.24 0.71 -10.00
CA ARG A 271 8.36 0.04 -9.33
C ARG A 271 7.78 -1.06 -8.47
N ARG A 272 8.21 -2.30 -8.68
CA ARG A 272 7.56 -3.47 -8.08
C ARG A 272 8.55 -4.30 -7.31
N ILE A 273 8.18 -4.66 -6.08
CA ILE A 273 8.85 -5.72 -5.32
C ILE A 273 7.97 -6.96 -5.46
N LEU A 274 8.51 -7.98 -6.13
CA LEU A 274 7.87 -9.28 -6.29
C LEU A 274 8.55 -10.27 -5.34
N SER A 275 7.78 -11.12 -4.68
CA SER A 275 8.34 -12.21 -3.87
C SER A 275 7.52 -13.48 -3.99
N ILE A 276 8.17 -14.64 -3.96
CA ILE A 276 7.53 -15.96 -3.99
C ILE A 276 7.67 -16.67 -2.65
N PHE A 277 6.57 -17.18 -2.13
CA PHE A 277 6.47 -17.94 -0.89
C PHE A 277 5.89 -19.32 -1.20
N VAL A 278 6.59 -20.36 -0.75
CA VAL A 278 6.22 -21.76 -1.04
C VAL A 278 5.72 -22.42 0.23
N GLU A 279 4.50 -22.96 0.18
CA GLU A 279 3.89 -23.74 1.24
C GLU A 279 3.54 -25.16 0.73
N PRO A 280 3.19 -26.12 1.61
CA PRO A 280 2.92 -27.50 1.21
C PRO A 280 1.77 -27.67 0.20
N THR A 281 0.73 -26.83 0.30
CA THR A 281 -0.50 -26.94 -0.51
C THR A 281 -0.76 -25.71 -1.38
N ARG A 282 0.12 -24.70 -1.34
CA ARG A 282 -0.04 -23.48 -2.12
C ARG A 282 1.27 -22.73 -2.34
N ILE A 283 1.30 -21.88 -3.37
CA ILE A 283 2.37 -20.91 -3.59
C ILE A 283 1.76 -19.52 -3.68
N ILE A 284 2.38 -18.54 -3.02
CA ILE A 284 1.93 -17.16 -3.00
C ILE A 284 3.00 -16.28 -3.63
N ILE A 285 2.65 -15.55 -4.69
CA ILE A 285 3.47 -14.51 -5.28
C ILE A 285 2.92 -13.16 -4.81
N THR A 286 3.67 -12.44 -3.99
CA THR A 286 3.30 -11.10 -3.53
C THR A 286 3.75 -10.04 -4.51
N ILE A 287 2.94 -9.00 -4.68
CA ILE A 287 3.21 -7.86 -5.53
C ILE A 287 3.11 -6.60 -4.67
N CYS A 288 4.20 -5.86 -4.49
CA CYS A 288 4.14 -4.51 -3.91
C CYS A 288 4.54 -3.50 -4.96
N LEU A 289 3.69 -2.49 -5.19
CA LEU A 289 3.98 -1.37 -6.07
C LEU A 289 4.44 -0.19 -5.20
N VAL A 290 5.73 0.13 -5.30
CA VAL A 290 6.41 1.11 -4.45
C VAL A 290 5.98 2.53 -4.83
N ALA A 291 5.47 3.27 -3.84
CA ALA A 291 5.11 4.67 -3.99
C ALA A 291 6.37 5.54 -4.04
N GLU A 292 7.14 5.50 -2.95
CA GLU A 292 8.30 6.35 -2.76
C GLU A 292 9.56 5.48 -2.68
N ASP A 293 10.56 5.82 -3.48
CA ASP A 293 11.86 5.17 -3.47
C ASP A 293 12.93 6.26 -3.44
N GLU A 294 13.66 6.37 -2.33
CA GLU A 294 14.67 7.41 -2.15
C GLU A 294 15.84 7.26 -3.14
N GLN A 295 16.14 6.03 -3.57
CA GLN A 295 17.19 5.78 -4.56
C GLN A 295 16.72 6.14 -5.97
N TYR A 296 15.42 6.02 -6.22
CA TYR A 296 14.80 6.34 -7.52
C TYR A 296 13.57 7.24 -7.33
N PRO A 297 13.80 8.52 -6.99
CA PRO A 297 12.71 9.46 -6.76
C PRO A 297 11.83 9.64 -8.00
N LEU A 298 10.61 10.13 -7.81
CA LEU A 298 9.75 10.50 -8.95
C LEU A 298 10.35 11.71 -9.66
N ALA A 299 10.54 11.59 -10.97
CA ALA A 299 10.91 12.72 -11.81
C ALA A 299 9.76 13.74 -11.93
N ASP A 300 10.09 14.97 -12.30
CA ASP A 300 9.08 15.99 -12.54
C ASP A 300 8.19 15.60 -13.73
N GLY A 301 6.88 15.77 -13.58
CA GLY A 301 5.91 15.31 -14.57
C GLY A 301 5.74 13.78 -14.68
N GLU A 302 6.43 12.98 -13.86
CA GLU A 302 6.19 11.54 -13.77
C GLU A 302 4.86 11.25 -13.04
N LEU A 303 4.19 10.17 -13.44
CA LEU A 303 3.13 9.53 -12.66
C LEU A 303 3.57 8.13 -12.31
N ARG A 304 3.51 7.79 -11.02
CA ARG A 304 3.81 6.46 -10.53
C ARG A 304 2.56 5.79 -10.00
N THR A 305 2.33 4.58 -10.49
CA THR A 305 1.30 3.69 -9.96
C THR A 305 1.85 2.98 -8.73
N HIS A 306 1.06 2.94 -7.66
CA HIS A 306 1.44 2.27 -6.41
C HIS A 306 0.26 1.49 -5.81
N GLY A 307 0.53 0.69 -4.76
CA GLY A 307 -0.43 -0.28 -4.22
C GLY A 307 0.20 -1.64 -3.92
N PHE A 308 -0.61 -2.68 -3.85
CA PHE A 308 -0.15 -4.03 -3.56
C PHE A 308 -1.18 -5.09 -3.96
N GLY A 309 -0.74 -6.33 -4.03
CA GLY A 309 -1.56 -7.47 -4.41
C GLY A 309 -0.84 -8.79 -4.21
N TRP A 310 -1.48 -9.86 -4.64
CA TRP A 310 -0.92 -11.21 -4.59
C TRP A 310 -1.55 -12.13 -5.62
N ILE A 311 -0.86 -13.22 -5.88
CA ILE A 311 -1.33 -14.36 -6.67
C ILE A 311 -1.17 -15.60 -5.81
N ILE A 312 -2.25 -16.33 -5.56
CA ILE A 312 -2.26 -17.58 -4.79
C ILE A 312 -2.55 -18.71 -5.75
N PHE A 313 -1.65 -19.68 -5.82
CA PHE A 313 -1.81 -20.94 -6.52
C PHE A 313 -2.09 -22.01 -5.47
N GLU A 314 -3.33 -22.43 -5.33
CA GLU A 314 -3.76 -23.39 -4.33
C GLU A 314 -4.06 -24.75 -4.94
N GLN A 315 -3.55 -25.81 -4.31
CA GLN A 315 -3.79 -27.18 -4.72
C GLN A 315 -5.22 -27.60 -4.39
N MET A 316 -6.01 -27.94 -5.40
CA MET A 316 -7.33 -28.53 -5.23
C MET A 316 -7.28 -30.06 -5.33
N THR A 317 -6.49 -30.55 -6.29
CA THR A 317 -6.11 -31.95 -6.49
C THR A 317 -4.66 -31.99 -6.97
N ASP A 318 -4.11 -33.16 -7.29
CA ASP A 318 -2.74 -33.26 -7.83
C ASP A 318 -2.56 -32.59 -9.19
N CYS A 319 -3.65 -32.47 -9.96
CA CYS A 319 -3.68 -31.91 -11.32
C CYS A 319 -4.64 -30.72 -11.49
N THR A 320 -5.24 -30.23 -10.40
CA THR A 320 -6.14 -29.07 -10.44
C THR A 320 -5.65 -28.01 -9.46
N THR A 321 -5.49 -26.79 -9.96
CA THR A 321 -5.07 -25.61 -9.20
C THR A 321 -6.15 -24.55 -9.24
N LEU A 322 -6.47 -23.99 -8.08
CA LEU A 322 -7.24 -22.75 -7.97
C LEU A 322 -6.28 -21.59 -7.89
N VAL A 323 -6.40 -20.64 -8.83
CA VAL A 323 -5.63 -19.41 -8.83
C VAL A 323 -6.50 -18.27 -8.38
N ARG A 324 -6.04 -17.54 -7.37
CA ARG A 324 -6.65 -16.28 -6.94
C ARG A 324 -5.68 -15.14 -7.13
N TYR A 325 -6.14 -14.08 -7.76
CA TYR A 325 -5.38 -12.86 -7.99
C TYR A 325 -6.12 -11.72 -7.31
N SER A 326 -5.41 -10.91 -6.54
CA SER A 326 -5.94 -9.66 -6.00
C SER A 326 -4.90 -8.58 -6.21
N LEU A 327 -5.31 -7.43 -6.75
CA LEU A 327 -4.46 -6.27 -6.90
C LEU A 327 -5.24 -5.01 -6.58
N LEU A 328 -4.73 -4.25 -5.62
CA LEU A 328 -5.20 -2.92 -5.29
C LEU A 328 -4.23 -1.88 -5.85
N HIS A 329 -4.68 -1.14 -6.85
CA HIS A 329 -4.03 0.07 -7.32
C HIS A 329 -4.55 1.27 -6.55
N LEU A 330 -3.69 1.96 -5.81
CA LEU A 330 -4.05 3.22 -5.19
C LEU A 330 -4.01 4.34 -6.25
N ALA A 331 -4.64 5.47 -5.93
CA ALA A 331 -4.58 6.67 -6.75
C ALA A 331 -3.12 6.98 -7.13
N PRO A 332 -2.78 7.17 -8.42
CA PRO A 332 -1.42 7.45 -8.84
C PRO A 332 -0.84 8.67 -8.11
N ILE A 333 0.49 8.67 -7.95
CA ILE A 333 1.20 9.78 -7.32
C ILE A 333 2.17 10.44 -8.30
N SER A 334 2.52 11.68 -7.98
CA SER A 334 3.53 12.51 -8.63
C SER A 334 4.51 13.02 -7.56
N ASN A 335 5.55 13.74 -7.97
CA ASN A 335 6.44 14.48 -7.07
C ASN A 335 5.71 15.52 -6.17
N HIS A 336 4.45 15.85 -6.49
CA HIS A 336 3.60 16.75 -5.70
C HIS A 336 2.57 16.00 -4.83
N GLY A 337 2.71 14.68 -4.68
CA GLY A 337 1.75 13.84 -3.96
C GLY A 337 0.70 13.21 -4.88
N LYS A 338 -0.51 12.99 -4.38
CA LYS A 338 -1.60 12.36 -5.14
C LYS A 338 -1.86 13.09 -6.46
N ALA A 339 -1.98 12.35 -7.55
CA ALA A 339 -2.24 12.93 -8.86
C ALA A 339 -3.65 13.54 -8.89
N PRO A 340 -3.81 14.76 -9.43
CA PRO A 340 -5.11 15.41 -9.54
C PRO A 340 -6.02 14.63 -10.50
N LEU A 341 -7.34 14.69 -10.27
CA LEU A 341 -8.32 13.88 -11.00
C LEU A 341 -8.25 14.11 -12.51
N GLU A 342 -8.00 15.34 -12.94
CA GLU A 342 -7.81 15.75 -14.33
C GLU A 342 -6.69 14.95 -14.99
N ARG A 343 -5.61 14.73 -14.26
CA ARG A 343 -4.43 14.01 -14.73
C ARG A 343 -4.67 12.50 -14.78
N VAL A 344 -5.41 11.97 -13.80
CA VAL A 344 -5.87 10.57 -13.84
C VAL A 344 -6.83 10.35 -15.00
N GLY A 345 -7.78 11.27 -15.25
CA GLY A 345 -8.70 11.19 -16.38
C GLY A 345 -7.99 11.10 -17.72
N ARG A 346 -6.93 11.91 -17.93
CA ARG A 346 -6.11 11.84 -19.15
C ARG A 346 -5.44 10.48 -19.34
N MET A 347 -5.03 9.79 -18.28
CA MET A 347 -4.46 8.43 -18.38
C MET A 347 -5.45 7.44 -19.00
N PHE A 348 -6.76 7.66 -18.79
CA PHE A 348 -7.84 6.84 -19.32
C PHE A 348 -8.55 7.49 -20.52
N GLY A 349 -7.88 8.45 -21.18
CA GLY A 349 -8.38 9.13 -22.38
C GLY A 349 -9.61 10.00 -22.16
N GLN A 350 -9.90 10.42 -20.92
CA GLN A 350 -11.04 11.27 -20.61
C GLN A 350 -10.71 12.76 -20.78
N PRO A 351 -11.59 13.57 -21.39
CA PRO A 351 -11.38 15.00 -21.57
C PRO A 351 -11.55 15.76 -20.24
N VAL A 352 -10.74 16.83 -20.07
CA VAL A 352 -10.70 17.64 -18.84
C VAL A 352 -12.01 18.41 -18.63
N ASP A 353 -12.62 18.93 -19.70
CA ASP A 353 -13.84 19.75 -19.64
C ASP A 353 -15.00 19.02 -18.93
N SER A 354 -15.00 17.70 -19.02
CA SER A 354 -16.03 16.86 -18.44
C SER A 354 -16.00 16.79 -16.89
N ILE A 355 -14.95 17.30 -16.25
CA ILE A 355 -14.87 17.47 -14.79
C ILE A 355 -15.69 18.68 -14.33
N VAL A 356 -15.62 19.78 -15.10
CA VAL A 356 -16.32 21.04 -14.78
C VAL A 356 -17.84 20.84 -14.87
N GLU A 357 -18.29 20.04 -15.83
CA GLU A 357 -19.71 19.73 -16.01
C GLU A 357 -20.26 18.85 -14.88
N ASN A 358 -19.58 17.73 -14.59
CA ASN A 358 -20.01 16.78 -13.57
C ASN A 358 -18.87 15.84 -13.15
N ARG A 359 -18.26 16.14 -12.01
CA ARG A 359 -17.14 15.38 -11.42
C ARG A 359 -17.46 13.89 -11.17
N ASN A 360 -18.66 13.56 -10.69
CA ASN A 360 -19.04 12.17 -10.43
C ASN A 360 -19.18 11.37 -11.73
N ALA A 361 -19.82 11.97 -12.74
CA ALA A 361 -19.92 11.34 -14.06
C ALA A 361 -18.54 11.18 -14.72
N HIS A 362 -17.61 12.11 -14.49
CA HIS A 362 -16.22 11.96 -14.95
C HIS A 362 -15.52 10.76 -14.30
N ILE A 363 -15.64 10.62 -12.98
CA ILE A 363 -15.10 9.46 -12.25
C ILE A 363 -15.71 8.16 -12.78
N GLU A 364 -17.02 8.10 -12.95
CA GLU A 364 -17.71 6.91 -13.49
C GLU A 364 -17.19 6.52 -14.87
N ARG A 365 -16.99 7.49 -15.78
CA ARG A 365 -16.40 7.23 -17.11
C ARG A 365 -14.97 6.69 -17.01
N ILE A 366 -14.14 7.23 -16.12
CA ILE A 366 -12.81 6.66 -15.84
C ILE A 366 -12.95 5.21 -15.38
N GLY A 367 -13.86 4.94 -14.45
CA GLY A 367 -14.14 3.61 -13.92
C GLY A 367 -14.50 2.60 -15.00
N GLN A 368 -15.41 2.96 -15.91
CA GLN A 368 -15.84 2.08 -17.01
C GLN A 368 -14.69 1.74 -17.98
N VAL A 369 -13.85 2.73 -18.33
CA VAL A 369 -12.69 2.51 -19.20
C VAL A 369 -11.64 1.67 -18.50
N ALA A 370 -11.35 1.97 -17.23
CA ALA A 370 -10.41 1.21 -16.42
C ALA A 370 -10.87 -0.26 -16.31
N GLU A 371 -12.12 -0.49 -15.90
CA GLU A 371 -12.71 -1.83 -15.78
C GLU A 371 -12.50 -2.63 -17.06
N LYS A 372 -12.88 -2.07 -18.21
CA LYS A 372 -12.70 -2.73 -19.51
C LYS A 372 -11.24 -3.10 -19.76
N TRP A 373 -10.31 -2.17 -19.57
CA TRP A 373 -8.88 -2.42 -19.80
C TRP A 373 -8.33 -3.50 -18.87
N PHE A 374 -8.73 -3.49 -17.61
CA PHE A 374 -8.34 -4.51 -16.63
C PHE A 374 -8.90 -5.88 -17.01
N LEU A 375 -10.19 -6.00 -17.28
CA LEU A 375 -10.81 -7.27 -17.63
C LEU A 375 -10.21 -7.87 -18.90
N GLU A 376 -10.06 -7.09 -19.97
CA GLU A 376 -9.47 -7.57 -21.24
C GLU A 376 -8.04 -8.09 -21.06
N ALA A 377 -7.19 -7.31 -20.38
CA ALA A 377 -5.79 -7.69 -20.16
C ALA A 377 -5.67 -8.95 -19.31
N TYR A 378 -6.45 -9.08 -18.25
CA TYR A 378 -6.32 -10.24 -17.37
C TYR A 378 -7.03 -11.49 -17.90
N GLN A 379 -8.03 -11.35 -18.77
CA GLN A 379 -8.53 -12.46 -19.59
C GLN A 379 -7.43 -13.01 -20.51
N GLU A 380 -6.63 -12.14 -21.11
CA GLU A 380 -5.48 -12.56 -21.92
C GLU A 380 -4.38 -13.21 -21.06
N ALA A 381 -4.06 -12.64 -19.90
CA ALA A 381 -3.11 -13.24 -18.96
C ALA A 381 -3.57 -14.63 -18.48
N THR A 382 -4.87 -14.79 -18.22
CA THR A 382 -5.47 -16.06 -17.82
C THR A 382 -5.34 -17.09 -18.94
N ARG A 383 -5.58 -16.70 -20.21
CA ARG A 383 -5.34 -17.56 -21.38
C ARG A 383 -3.86 -17.94 -21.51
N ALA A 384 -2.95 -16.99 -21.31
CA ALA A 384 -1.52 -17.25 -21.36
C ALA A 384 -1.03 -18.23 -20.26
N LEU A 385 -1.68 -18.22 -19.09
CA LEU A 385 -1.45 -19.19 -18.01
C LEU A 385 -1.98 -20.59 -18.36
N HIS A 386 -3.13 -20.69 -19.04
CA HIS A 386 -3.65 -21.98 -19.51
C HIS A 386 -2.63 -22.67 -20.42
N LEU A 387 -1.97 -21.91 -21.30
CA LEU A 387 -0.93 -22.45 -22.18
C LEU A 387 0.28 -23.00 -21.43
N ILE A 388 0.65 -22.41 -20.27
CA ILE A 388 1.75 -22.94 -19.43
C ILE A 388 1.40 -24.32 -18.90
N GLY A 389 0.15 -24.51 -18.44
CA GLY A 389 -0.32 -25.80 -17.93
C GLY A 389 -0.32 -26.88 -19.01
N SER A 390 -0.72 -26.52 -20.24
CA SER A 390 -0.79 -27.47 -21.36
C SER A 390 0.58 -27.92 -21.86
N THR A 391 1.59 -27.05 -21.91
CA THR A 391 2.91 -27.39 -22.48
C THR A 391 3.74 -28.33 -21.62
N ASN A 392 3.44 -28.47 -20.33
CA ASN A 392 4.20 -29.32 -19.41
C ASN A 392 3.55 -30.70 -19.19
N SER A 393 2.33 -30.92 -19.72
CA SER A 393 1.60 -32.18 -19.59
C SER A 393 1.81 -33.15 -20.77
N MET A 394 2.65 -32.78 -21.74
CA MET A 394 3.17 -33.65 -22.80
C MET A 394 4.60 -34.05 -22.45
#